data_AF-A0A1J3J474-F1
#
_entry.id   AF-A0A1J3J474-F1
#
_cell.length_a   1.000
_cell.length_b   1.000
_cell.length_c   1.000
_cell.angle_alpha   90.00
_cell.angle_beta   90.00
_cell.angle_gamma   90.00
#
_symmetry.space_group_name_H-M   'P 1'
#
loop_
_entity.id
_entity.type
_entity.pdbx_description
1 polymer ?
#
loop_
_entity_poly.entity_id
_entity_poly.type
_entity_poly.pdbx_seq_one_letter_code
_entity_poly.pdbx_strand_id
1 'polypeptide(L)'
;WVLESIPQEIIDTHELKVITLDYRRECQQDDIVDSLTTSEFSEETVSKLTGINGSATSSEQEHSESHFLHILRLSENGQEINRGRTQWRKKTSR
;
A
#
# COMPACT_ATOMS: atom_id res chain seq x y z
N TRP A 1 -4.82 6.98 11.53
CA TRP A 1 -3.42 7.04 11.14
C TRP A 1 -3.07 6.10 9.98
N VAL A 2 -2.55 4.87 10.15
CA VAL A 2 -1.97 4.10 9.01
C VAL A 2 -2.89 3.93 7.78
N LEU A 3 -4.19 3.67 7.98
CA LEU A 3 -5.15 3.52 6.87
C LEU A 3 -5.79 4.83 6.40
N GLU A 4 -5.56 5.93 7.11
CA GLU A 4 -6.20 7.23 6.87
C GLU A 4 -5.69 7.90 5.60
N SER A 5 -4.43 7.65 5.24
CA SER A 5 -3.79 8.15 4.03
C SER A 5 -3.92 7.19 2.84
N ILE A 6 -4.78 6.16 2.92
CA ILE A 6 -5.12 5.33 1.75
C ILE A 6 -6.03 6.14 0.81
N PRO A 7 -5.80 6.12 -0.52
CA PRO A 7 -6.69 6.78 -1.46
C PRO A 7 -8.14 6.30 -1.33
N GLN A 8 -9.10 7.24 -1.30
CA GLN A 8 -10.52 6.93 -1.10
C GLN A 8 -11.06 5.89 -2.09
N GLU A 9 -10.61 5.95 -3.35
CA GLU A 9 -10.97 4.97 -4.39
C GLU A 9 -10.68 3.53 -3.95
N ILE A 10 -9.55 3.29 -3.28
CA ILE A 10 -9.18 1.96 -2.79
C ILE A 10 -10.09 1.53 -1.65
N ILE A 11 -10.42 2.43 -0.72
CA ILE A 11 -11.37 2.15 0.37
C ILE A 11 -12.75 1.76 -0.20
N ASP A 12 -13.18 2.44 -1.26
CA ASP A 12 -14.49 2.24 -1.87
C ASP A 12 -14.56 0.93 -2.68
N THR A 13 -13.51 0.61 -3.43
CA THR A 13 -13.51 -0.49 -4.42
C THR A 13 -12.82 -1.77 -3.95
N HIS A 14 -11.98 -1.70 -2.92
CA HIS A 14 -11.21 -2.83 -2.41
C HIS A 14 -11.49 -3.09 -0.92
N GLU A 15 -11.22 -4.31 -0.47
CA GLU A 15 -11.18 -4.68 0.93
C GLU A 15 -9.76 -5.05 1.35
N LEU A 16 -9.41 -4.71 2.59
CA LEU A 16 -8.11 -5.02 3.18
C LEU A 16 -7.98 -6.54 3.34
N LYS A 17 -6.96 -7.12 2.71
CA LYS A 17 -6.64 -8.55 2.76
C LYS A 17 -5.60 -8.86 3.82
N VAL A 18 -4.50 -8.10 3.84
CA VAL A 18 -3.38 -8.28 4.78
C VAL A 18 -2.88 -6.93 5.25
N ILE A 19 -2.50 -6.84 6.53
CA ILE A 19 -1.75 -5.74 7.10
C ILE A 19 -0.58 -6.30 7.93
N THR A 20 0.63 -5.79 7.69
CA THR A 20 1.84 -6.08 8.46
C THR A 20 2.38 -4.78 9.02
N LEU A 21 2.70 -4.73 10.32
CA LEU A 21 3.17 -3.53 11.02
C LEU A 21 4.44 -3.82 11.81
N ASP A 22 5.46 -2.99 11.58
CA ASP A 22 6.73 -2.99 12.30
C ASP A 22 6.77 -1.77 13.23
N TYR A 23 6.58 -2.00 14.52
CA TYR A 23 6.63 -0.95 15.55
C TYR A 23 8.06 -0.71 16.00
N ARG A 24 8.46 0.57 16.08
CA ARG A 24 9.81 0.97 16.53
C ARG A 24 9.81 1.77 17.82
N ARG A 25 8.74 2.49 18.10
CA ARG A 25 8.61 3.34 19.29
C ARG A 25 7.14 3.64 19.60
N GLU A 26 6.95 4.23 20.77
CA GLU A 26 5.69 4.80 21.22
C GLU A 26 5.62 6.30 20.89
N CYS A 27 4.39 6.84 20.94
CA CYS A 27 4.08 8.26 20.91
C CYS A 27 3.32 8.66 22.19
N GLN A 28 3.37 9.93 22.54
CA GLN A 28 2.65 10.51 23.68
C GLN A 28 1.29 11.09 23.24
N GLN A 29 0.49 11.52 24.22
CA GLN A 29 -0.86 12.04 24.00
C GLN A 29 -0.89 13.26 23.06
N ASP A 30 0.09 14.15 23.18
CA ASP A 30 0.14 15.43 22.45
C ASP A 30 1.05 15.38 21.21
N ASP A 31 1.59 14.20 20.88
CA ASP A 31 2.45 14.04 19.71
C ASP A 31 1.63 14.23 18.43
N ILE A 32 2.11 15.14 17.58
CA ILE A 32 1.57 15.31 16.23
C ILE A 32 2.29 14.32 15.30
N VAL A 33 1.51 13.60 14.49
CA VAL A 33 2.01 12.54 13.61
C VAL A 33 1.67 12.80 12.15
N ASP A 34 2.62 12.47 11.27
CA ASP A 34 2.40 12.42 9.82
C ASP A 34 2.08 10.98 9.40
N SER A 35 0.99 10.79 8.67
CA SER A 35 0.68 9.53 7.98
C SER A 35 1.06 9.62 6.51
N LEU A 36 1.99 8.77 6.07
CA LEU A 36 2.48 8.74 4.69
C LEU A 36 2.18 7.38 4.06
N THR A 37 1.62 7.41 2.85
CA THR A 37 1.31 6.22 2.06
C THR A 37 2.01 6.30 0.70
N THR A 38 2.54 5.18 0.22
CA THR A 38 3.06 5.05 -1.14
C THR A 38 2.51 3.78 -1.78
N SER A 39 2.00 3.89 -3.01
CA SER A 39 1.58 2.74 -3.80
C SER A 39 2.80 1.96 -4.28
N GLU A 40 2.78 0.65 -4.14
CA GLU A 40 3.77 -0.22 -4.78
C GLU A 40 3.27 -0.57 -6.18
N PHE A 41 3.85 0.08 -7.20
CA PHE A 41 3.56 -0.27 -8.58
C PHE A 41 4.04 -1.70 -8.85
N SER A 42 3.16 -2.55 -9.35
CA SER A 42 3.57 -3.82 -9.96
C SER A 42 4.39 -3.52 -11.21
N GLU A 43 5.61 -4.06 -11.28
CA GLU A 43 6.60 -3.84 -12.36
C GLU A 43 6.09 -4.16 -13.78
N GLU A 44 4.93 -4.81 -13.92
CA GLU A 44 4.29 -5.12 -15.20
C GLU A 44 4.08 -3.90 -16.12
N THR A 45 3.97 -2.70 -15.56
CA THR A 45 3.79 -1.48 -16.36
C THR A 45 5.09 -0.96 -16.99
N VAL A 46 6.25 -1.31 -16.44
CA VAL A 46 7.55 -0.86 -16.97
C VAL A 46 8.02 -1.74 -18.13
N SER A 47 7.69 -3.04 -18.12
CA SER A 47 7.99 -3.95 -19.25
C SER A 47 7.18 -3.64 -20.52
N LYS A 48 6.08 -2.88 -20.43
CA LYS A 48 5.27 -2.54 -21.62
C LYS A 48 5.84 -1.41 -22.47
N LEU A 49 6.86 -0.69 -21.97
CA LEU A 49 7.57 0.35 -22.73
C LEU A 49 8.85 -0.16 -23.42
N THR A 50 9.28 -1.40 -23.18
CA THR A 50 10.52 -1.97 -23.75
C THR A 50 10.30 -3.35 -24.37
N GLY A 51 9.92 -3.37 -25.65
CA GLY A 51 10.39 -4.40 -26.60
C GLY A 51 9.65 -5.74 -26.67
N ILE A 52 8.82 -5.85 -27.71
CA ILE A 52 8.72 -6.96 -28.69
C ILE A 52 9.39 -8.30 -28.32
N ASN A 53 8.54 -9.33 -28.11
CA ASN A 53 8.55 -10.71 -28.67
C ASN A 53 8.25 -11.81 -27.64
N GLY A 54 7.04 -12.38 -27.76
CA GLY A 54 6.81 -13.82 -27.74
C GLY A 54 7.00 -14.57 -26.42
N SER A 55 5.94 -14.69 -25.64
CA SER A 55 5.43 -15.97 -25.13
C SER A 55 4.20 -15.69 -24.27
N ALA A 56 3.02 -16.07 -24.76
CA ALA A 56 1.79 -16.04 -23.97
C ALA A 56 1.82 -17.22 -23.00
N THR A 57 2.40 -17.01 -21.83
CA THR A 57 2.08 -17.86 -20.67
C THR A 57 0.90 -17.21 -19.96
N SER A 58 -0.18 -17.97 -19.91
CA SER A 58 -1.41 -17.66 -19.19
C SER A 58 -1.12 -17.47 -17.70
N SER A 59 -0.91 -16.23 -17.25
CA SER A 59 -1.20 -15.87 -15.87
C SER A 59 -2.71 -15.60 -15.81
N GLU A 60 -3.44 -16.65 -15.48
CA GLU A 60 -4.84 -16.55 -15.08
C GLU A 60 -4.94 -15.50 -13.97
N GLN A 61 -5.47 -14.32 -14.31
CA GLN A 61 -6.16 -13.38 -13.43
C GLN A 61 -5.76 -13.45 -11.94
N GLU A 62 -4.50 -13.14 -11.60
CA GLU A 62 -4.22 -12.64 -10.26
C GLU A 62 -4.89 -11.27 -10.18
N HIS A 63 -6.10 -11.29 -9.64
CA HIS A 63 -6.94 -10.15 -9.33
C HIS A 63 -6.06 -9.00 -8.87
N SER A 64 -5.91 -7.94 -9.69
CA SER A 64 -5.02 -6.80 -9.46
C SER A 64 -4.94 -6.38 -7.98
N GLU A 65 -4.00 -6.96 -7.23
CA GLU A 65 -3.87 -6.69 -5.80
C GLU A 65 -3.16 -5.34 -5.66
N SER A 66 -3.76 -4.41 -4.92
CA SER A 66 -3.15 -3.11 -4.68
C SER A 66 -2.35 -3.18 -3.40
N HIS A 67 -1.07 -2.87 -3.46
CA HIS A 67 -0.16 -2.91 -2.32
C HIS A 67 0.27 -1.49 -1.95
N PHE A 68 0.30 -1.20 -0.64
CA PHE A 68 0.72 0.10 -0.14
C PHE A 68 1.74 -0.06 0.98
N LEU A 69 2.77 0.78 0.93
CA LEU A 69 3.72 0.99 2.01
C LEU A 69 3.31 2.19 2.83
N HIS A 70 3.49 2.08 4.14
CA HIS A 70 3.08 3.07 5.12
C HIS A 70 4.23 3.46 6.01
N ILE A 71 4.28 4.74 6.36
CA ILE A 71 5.14 5.27 7.42
C ILE A 71 4.27 6.15 8.31
N LEU A 72 4.26 5.84 9.59
CA LEU A 72 3.78 6.76 10.63
C LEU A 72 5.00 7.33 11.34
N ARG A 73 5.12 8.66 11.42
CA ARG A 73 6.25 9.34 12.06
C ARG A 73 5.79 10.54 12.86
N LEU A 74 6.61 10.97 13.82
CA LEU A 74 6.42 12.26 14.50
C LEU A 74 6.63 13.40 13.51
N SER A 75 5.72 14.36 13.47
CA SER A 75 5.80 15.52 12.57
C SER A 75 6.94 16.46 12.94
N GLU A 76 7.26 16.59 14.22
CA GLU A 76 8.28 17.52 14.72
C GLU A 76 9.70 17.18 14.22
N ASN A 77 10.05 15.89 14.25
CA ASN A 77 11.43 15.44 14.02
C ASN A 77 11.56 14.28 13.02
N GLY A 78 10.45 13.85 12.42
CA GLY A 78 10.40 12.79 11.42
C GLY A 78 10.73 11.39 11.94
N GLN A 79 10.86 11.20 13.26
CA GLN A 79 11.20 9.89 13.82
C GLN A 79 10.05 8.90 13.63
N GLU A 80 10.38 7.74 13.06
CA GLU A 80 9.40 6.71 12.73
C GLU A 80 8.81 6.06 13.98
N ILE A 81 7.47 5.98 14.01
CA ILE A 81 6.68 5.26 15.01
C ILE A 81 6.50 3.82 14.57
N ASN A 82 5.98 3.64 13.35
CA ASN A 82 5.88 2.34 12.72
C ASN A 82 6.02 2.45 11.20
N ARG A 83 6.35 1.31 10.60
CA ARG A 83 6.21 1.07 9.16
C ARG A 83 5.16 0.00 8.95
N GLY A 84 4.46 0.10 7.84
CA GLY A 84 3.42 -0.87 7.51
C GLY A 84 3.40 -1.24 6.05
N ARG A 85 2.83 -2.39 5.76
CA ARG A 85 2.42 -2.81 4.42
C ARG A 85 0.98 -3.26 4.46
N THR A 86 0.17 -2.82 3.50
CA THR A 86 -1.19 -3.31 3.31
C THR A 86 -1.35 -3.93 1.92
N GLN A 87 -2.13 -5.00 1.84
CA GLN A 87 -2.52 -5.66 0.60
C GLN A 87 -4.04 -5.60 0.49
N TRP A 88 -4.54 -5.21 -0.68
CA TRP A 88 -5.96 -4.98 -0.93
C TRP A 88 -6.42 -5.79 -2.12
N ARG A 89 -7.59 -6.40 -1.98
CA ARG A 89 -8.24 -7.14 -3.08
C ARG A 89 -9.54 -6.44 -3.47
N LYS A 90 -9.86 -6.42 -4.77
CA LYS A 90 -11.13 -5.86 -5.24
C LYS A 90 -12.30 -6.55 -4.57
N LYS A 91 -13.29 -5.76 -4.15
CA LYS A 91 -14.57 -6.30 -3.66
C LYS A 91 -15.22 -7.07 -4.80
N THR A 92 -15.73 -8.26 -4.52
CA THR A 92 -16.62 -8.95 -5.46
C THR A 92 -17.96 -8.23 -5.46
N SER A 93 -18.46 -7.86 -6.64
CA SER A 93 -19.84 -7.39 -6.78
C SER A 93 -20.78 -8.49 -6.26
N ARG A 94 -21.75 -8.11 -5.43
CA ARG A 94 -22.82 -9.01 -4.96
C ARG A 94 -23.81 -9.29 -6.08
#